data_AF-A0A1Q3JZG0-F1
#
_entry.id   AF-A0A1Q3JZG0-F1
#
_cell.length_a   1.000
_cell.length_b   1.000
_cell.length_c   1.000
_cell.angle_alpha   90.00
_cell.angle_beta   90.00
_cell.angle_gamma   90.00
#
_symmetry.space_group_name_H-M   'P 1'
#
loop_
_entity.id
_entity.type
_entity.pdbx_description
1 polymer ?
#
loop_
_entity_poly.entity_id
_entity_poly.type
_entity_poly.pdbx_seq_one_letter_code
_entity_poly.pdbx_strand_id
1 'polypeptide(L)'
;MQFSEKIVNAEIQLSEPLAKAEQNIRAQADSANYEDMGKTAAEAEKLVQEKIDEIEKLSVSDFKGGEDFQKSAINYFEYVKSIYTTYKNIGEAENEGVRLAQTRQMDTILATQKNVITMMQAAQDKFAIENGFQVEK
;
A
#
# COMPACT_ATOMS: atom_id res chain seq x y z
N MET A 1 -6.95 -1.26 -21.44
CA MET A 1 -7.58 -0.19 -20.64
C MET A 1 -8.11 -0.73 -19.32
N GLN A 2 -8.98 -1.74 -19.28
CA GLN A 2 -9.59 -2.18 -18.02
C GLN A 2 -8.62 -2.61 -16.89
N PHE A 3 -7.50 -3.28 -17.18
CA PHE A 3 -6.60 -3.73 -16.09
C PHE A 3 -5.85 -2.58 -15.42
N SER A 4 -5.15 -1.74 -16.20
CA SER A 4 -4.43 -0.57 -15.65
C SER A 4 -5.37 0.44 -14.99
N GLU A 5 -6.56 0.66 -15.56
CA GLU A 5 -7.59 1.51 -14.93
C GLU A 5 -8.07 0.93 -13.60
N LYS A 6 -8.21 -0.39 -13.47
CA LYS A 6 -8.59 -1.03 -12.21
C LYS A 6 -7.52 -0.82 -11.14
N ILE A 7 -6.23 -0.87 -11.49
CA ILE A 7 -5.14 -0.57 -10.55
C ILE A 7 -5.21 0.89 -10.09
N VAL A 8 -5.32 1.84 -11.01
CA VAL A 8 -5.45 3.27 -10.67
C VAL A 8 -6.70 3.54 -9.83
N ASN A 9 -7.82 2.89 -10.15
CA ASN A 9 -9.05 3.00 -9.36
C ASN A 9 -8.87 2.44 -7.94
N ALA A 10 -8.07 1.39 -7.74
CA ALA A 10 -7.76 0.89 -6.41
C ALA A 10 -6.96 1.93 -5.60
N GLU A 11 -5.98 2.60 -6.21
CA GLU A 11 -5.24 3.71 -5.56
C GLU A 11 -6.17 4.87 -5.19
N ILE A 12 -7.05 5.29 -6.11
CA ILE A 12 -8.02 6.35 -5.87
C ILE A 12 -8.97 5.99 -4.71
N GLN A 13 -9.49 4.77 -4.70
CA GLN A 13 -10.42 4.29 -3.67
C GLN A 13 -9.77 4.22 -2.28
N LEU A 14 -8.47 4.00 -2.20
CA LEU A 14 -7.74 4.00 -0.93
C LEU A 14 -7.30 5.40 -0.49
N SER A 15 -7.12 6.35 -1.41
CA SER A 15 -6.51 7.66 -1.12
C SER A 15 -7.15 8.39 0.07
N GLU A 16 -8.46 8.60 0.06
CA GLU A 16 -9.18 9.32 1.12
C GLU A 16 -9.27 8.51 2.44
N PRO A 17 -9.68 7.22 2.44
CA PRO A 17 -9.69 6.41 3.66
C PRO A 17 -8.32 6.34 4.34
N LEU A 18 -7.24 6.16 3.56
CA LEU A 18 -5.89 6.08 4.09
C LEU A 18 -5.40 7.43 4.62
N ALA A 19 -5.68 8.53 3.94
CA ALA A 19 -5.36 9.87 4.45
C ALA A 19 -6.05 10.15 5.80
N LYS A 20 -7.30 9.72 5.95
CA LYS A 20 -8.03 9.82 7.23
C LYS A 20 -7.43 8.93 8.30
N ALA A 21 -7.05 7.70 7.95
CA ALA A 21 -6.37 6.78 8.87
C ALA A 21 -5.05 7.38 9.37
N GLU A 22 -4.22 7.93 8.50
CA GLU A 22 -2.95 8.59 8.86
C GLU A 22 -3.17 9.79 9.80
N GLN A 23 -4.18 10.62 9.53
CA GLN A 23 -4.52 11.74 10.42
C GLN A 23 -4.93 11.24 11.82
N ASN A 24 -5.76 10.20 11.89
CA ASN A 24 -6.21 9.61 13.15
C ASN A 24 -5.05 8.95 13.91
N ILE A 25 -4.24 8.14 13.21
CA ILE A 25 -3.06 7.48 13.77
C ILE A 25 -2.11 8.50 14.40
N ARG A 26 -1.85 9.61 13.70
CA ARG A 26 -1.00 10.68 14.24
C ARG A 26 -1.59 11.30 15.51
N ALA A 27 -2.87 11.65 15.50
CA ALA A 27 -3.53 12.23 16.67
C ALA A 27 -3.57 11.26 17.87
N GLN A 28 -3.78 9.97 17.62
CA GLN A 28 -3.77 8.90 18.62
C GLN A 28 -2.35 8.67 19.17
N ALA A 29 -1.33 8.71 18.32
CA ALA A 29 0.07 8.62 18.73
C ALA A 29 0.48 9.82 19.61
N ASP A 30 0.12 11.06 19.20
CA ASP A 30 0.42 12.29 19.95
C ASP A 30 -0.24 12.32 21.33
N SER A 31 -1.38 11.63 21.49
CA SER A 31 -2.11 11.49 22.75
C SER A 31 -1.78 10.19 23.52
N ALA A 32 -0.80 9.41 23.05
CA ALA A 32 -0.44 8.10 23.59
C ALA A 32 -1.61 7.08 23.66
N ASN A 33 -2.65 7.27 22.84
CA ASN A 33 -3.76 6.34 22.68
C ASN A 33 -3.41 5.22 21.70
N TYR A 34 -2.50 4.35 22.13
CA TYR A 34 -1.96 3.27 21.31
C TYR A 34 -2.99 2.18 20.96
N GLU A 35 -4.00 1.98 21.81
CA GLU A 35 -5.06 1.01 21.54
C GLU A 35 -5.88 1.43 20.32
N ASP A 36 -6.35 2.68 20.27
CA ASP A 36 -7.15 3.17 19.14
C ASP A 36 -6.29 3.38 17.89
N MET A 37 -5.00 3.71 18.06
CA MET A 37 -4.01 3.69 16.98
C MET A 37 -3.92 2.30 16.34
N GLY A 38 -3.81 1.25 17.17
CA GLY A 38 -3.76 -0.13 16.69
C GLY A 38 -5.01 -0.53 15.90
N LYS A 39 -6.19 -0.18 16.41
CA LYS A 39 -7.48 -0.43 15.72
C LYS A 39 -7.57 0.29 14.38
N THR A 40 -7.23 1.59 14.36
CA THR A 40 -7.28 2.41 13.14
C THR A 40 -6.31 1.87 12.08
N ALA A 41 -5.11 1.47 12.50
CA ALA A 41 -4.13 0.85 11.63
C ALA A 41 -4.60 -0.51 11.09
N ALA A 42 -5.24 -1.35 11.92
CA ALA A 42 -5.81 -2.63 11.49
C ALA A 42 -6.94 -2.46 10.46
N GLU A 43 -7.80 -1.45 10.62
CA GLU A 43 -8.84 -1.12 9.64
C GLU A 43 -8.22 -0.69 8.30
N ALA A 44 -7.21 0.17 8.32
CA ALA A 44 -6.50 0.60 7.12
C ALA A 44 -5.75 -0.56 6.44
N GLU A 45 -5.04 -1.39 7.20
CA GLU A 45 -4.38 -2.60 6.71
C GLU A 45 -5.36 -3.52 5.97
N LYS A 46 -6.55 -3.71 6.54
CA LYS A 46 -7.61 -4.53 5.93
C LYS A 46 -8.08 -3.96 4.60
N LEU A 47 -8.32 -2.65 4.51
CA LEU A 47 -8.71 -2.00 3.25
C LEU A 47 -7.68 -2.22 2.15
N VAL A 48 -6.39 -2.14 2.48
CA VAL A 48 -5.31 -2.42 1.52
C VAL A 48 -5.31 -3.90 1.11
N GLN A 49 -5.48 -4.81 2.07
CA GLN A 49 -5.57 -6.24 1.77
C GLN A 49 -6.75 -6.57 0.85
N GLU A 50 -7.92 -5.96 1.07
CA GLU A 50 -9.08 -6.14 0.18
C GLU A 50 -8.75 -5.75 -1.27
N LYS A 51 -7.95 -4.70 -1.48
CA LYS A 51 -7.50 -4.31 -2.82
C LYS A 51 -6.45 -5.24 -3.41
N ILE A 52 -5.53 -5.78 -2.60
CA ILE A 52 -4.62 -6.84 -3.05
C ILE A 52 -5.43 -8.05 -3.54
N ASP A 53 -6.41 -8.51 -2.74
CA ASP A 53 -7.25 -9.65 -3.08
C ASP A 53 -8.09 -9.42 -4.36
N GLU A 54 -8.56 -8.17 -4.57
CA GLU A 54 -9.24 -7.78 -5.81
C GLU A 54 -8.30 -7.86 -7.01
N ILE A 55 -7.07 -7.36 -6.88
CA ILE A 55 -6.07 -7.31 -7.96
C ILE A 55 -5.61 -8.72 -8.34
N GLU A 56 -5.35 -9.59 -7.36
CA GLU A 56 -4.96 -10.99 -7.59
C GLU A 56 -5.98 -11.77 -8.43
N LYS A 57 -7.27 -11.43 -8.30
CA LYS A 57 -8.37 -12.08 -9.04
C LYS A 57 -8.56 -11.53 -10.46
N LEU A 58 -7.84 -10.48 -10.85
CA LEU A 58 -7.95 -9.93 -12.19
C LEU A 58 -7.31 -10.86 -13.21
N SER A 59 -8.05 -11.16 -14.28
CA SER A 59 -7.49 -11.86 -15.43
C SER A 59 -6.52 -10.93 -16.17
N VAL A 60 -5.30 -11.42 -16.38
CA VAL A 60 -4.23 -10.71 -17.08
C VAL A 60 -3.78 -11.40 -18.37
N SER A 61 -4.37 -12.56 -18.69
CA SER A 61 -4.00 -13.41 -19.83
C SER A 61 -4.06 -12.71 -21.18
N ASP A 62 -4.94 -11.71 -21.28
CA ASP A 62 -5.23 -11.02 -22.53
C ASP A 62 -4.24 -9.86 -22.78
N PHE A 63 -3.31 -9.61 -21.85
CA PHE A 63 -2.37 -8.50 -21.92
C PHE A 63 -0.92 -8.99 -21.95
N LYS A 64 -0.14 -8.41 -22.87
CA LYS A 64 1.30 -8.63 -22.90
C LYS A 64 1.94 -7.99 -21.66
N GLY A 65 2.74 -8.75 -20.91
CA GLY A 65 3.35 -8.29 -19.66
C GLY A 65 2.37 -8.11 -18.50
N GLY A 66 1.13 -8.61 -18.61
CA GLY A 66 0.09 -8.43 -17.60
C GLY A 66 0.44 -9.01 -16.23
N GLU A 67 1.05 -10.20 -16.18
CA GLU A 67 1.49 -10.82 -14.92
C GLU A 67 2.60 -10.01 -14.22
N ASP A 68 3.56 -9.47 -14.97
CA ASP A 68 4.65 -8.65 -14.42
C ASP A 68 4.10 -7.35 -13.82
N PHE A 69 3.15 -6.73 -14.53
CA PHE A 69 2.50 -5.51 -14.05
C PHE A 69 1.62 -5.78 -12.84
N GLN A 70 0.86 -6.88 -12.83
CA GLN A 70 0.07 -7.31 -11.67
C GLN A 70 0.94 -7.54 -10.44
N LYS A 71 2.05 -8.27 -10.57
CA LYS A 71 3.00 -8.49 -9.47
C LYS A 71 3.56 -7.18 -8.95
N SER A 72 3.91 -6.25 -9.84
CA SER A 72 4.43 -4.94 -9.44
C SER A 72 3.39 -4.10 -8.71
N ALA A 73 2.12 -4.15 -9.14
CA ALA A 73 1.01 -3.51 -8.44
C ALA A 73 0.78 -4.12 -7.05
N ILE A 74 0.76 -5.45 -6.94
CA ILE A 74 0.64 -6.16 -5.66
C ILE A 74 1.78 -5.75 -4.72
N ASN A 75 3.04 -5.76 -5.18
CA ASN A 75 4.18 -5.33 -4.37
C ASN A 75 4.04 -3.88 -3.85
N TYR A 76 3.46 -2.99 -4.66
CA TYR A 76 3.15 -1.63 -4.22
C TYR A 76 2.10 -1.60 -3.10
N PHE A 77 0.98 -2.30 -3.26
CA PHE A 77 -0.04 -2.36 -2.21
C PHE A 77 0.46 -3.11 -0.97
N GLU A 78 1.31 -4.12 -1.10
CA GLU A 78 1.95 -4.80 0.02
C GLU A 78 2.89 -3.88 0.81
N TYR A 79 3.63 -3.02 0.10
CA TYR A 79 4.40 -1.96 0.74
C TYR A 79 3.48 -1.02 1.54
N VAL A 80 2.38 -0.54 0.95
CA VAL A 80 1.40 0.31 1.66
C VAL A 80 0.82 -0.43 2.87
N LYS A 81 0.45 -1.70 2.72
CA LYS A 81 -0.05 -2.55 3.80
C LYS A 81 0.96 -2.64 4.94
N SER A 82 2.25 -2.82 4.63
CA SER A 82 3.31 -2.96 5.63
C SER A 82 3.43 -1.75 6.56
N ILE A 83 3.16 -0.54 6.07
CA ILE A 83 3.11 0.67 6.89
C ILE A 83 2.03 0.51 7.96
N TYR A 84 0.80 0.16 7.58
CA TYR A 84 -0.30 -0.01 8.51
C TYR A 84 -0.13 -1.22 9.42
N THR A 85 0.45 -2.32 8.93
CA THR A 85 0.86 -3.45 9.78
C THR A 85 1.83 -2.97 10.87
N THR A 86 2.81 -2.13 10.53
CA THR A 86 3.76 -1.61 11.53
C THR A 86 3.10 -0.63 12.50
N TYR A 87 2.21 0.25 12.06
CA TYR A 87 1.43 1.09 12.99
C TYR A 87 0.57 0.24 13.94
N LYS A 88 -0.06 -0.81 13.44
CA LYS A 88 -0.82 -1.75 14.26
C LYS A 88 0.07 -2.38 15.33
N ASN A 89 1.24 -2.87 14.93
CA ASN A 89 2.20 -3.47 15.87
C ASN A 89 2.75 -2.46 16.90
N ILE A 90 2.88 -1.18 16.56
CA ILE A 90 3.23 -0.11 17.51
C ILE A 90 2.11 0.06 18.54
N GLY A 91 0.85 0.06 18.08
CA GLY A 91 -0.34 0.15 18.92
C GLY A 91 -0.51 -1.04 19.88
N GLU A 92 -0.22 -2.24 19.39
CA GLU A 92 -0.34 -3.51 20.12
C GLU A 92 0.91 -3.86 20.96
N ALA A 93 1.96 -3.03 20.93
CA ALA A 93 3.21 -3.33 21.61
C ALA A 93 3.04 -3.48 23.14
N GLU A 94 3.47 -4.62 23.67
CA GLU A 94 3.34 -4.99 25.10
C GLU A 94 4.11 -4.06 26.05
N ASN A 95 5.17 -3.42 25.55
CA ASN A 95 5.99 -2.48 26.30
C ASN A 95 6.70 -1.48 25.38
N GLU A 96 7.32 -0.48 26.00
CA GLU A 96 8.02 0.60 25.29
C GLU A 96 9.19 0.10 24.43
N GLY A 97 9.91 -0.94 24.88
CA GLY A 97 11.01 -1.53 24.11
C GLY A 97 10.54 -2.14 22.80
N VAL A 98 9.44 -2.89 22.82
CA VAL A 98 8.79 -3.44 21.62
C VAL A 98 8.30 -2.32 20.71
N ARG A 99 7.67 -1.29 21.29
CA ARG A 99 7.17 -0.13 20.53
C ARG A 99 8.30 0.61 19.81
N LEU A 100 9.43 0.82 20.48
CA LEU A 100 10.60 1.45 19.89
C LEU A 100 11.19 0.61 18.76
N ALA A 101 11.22 -0.73 18.89
CA ALA A 101 11.66 -1.62 17.82
C ALA A 101 10.75 -1.52 16.58
N GLN A 102 9.42 -1.51 16.77
CA GLN A 102 8.47 -1.33 15.66
C GLN A 102 8.58 0.06 15.03
N THR A 103 8.85 1.10 15.81
CA THR A 103 9.10 2.45 15.30
C THR A 103 10.34 2.48 14.39
N ARG A 104 11.43 1.80 14.76
CA ARG A 104 12.62 1.67 13.89
C ARG A 104 12.35 0.83 12.64
N GLN A 105 11.48 -0.17 12.74
CA GLN A 105 11.05 -0.94 11.59
C GLN A 105 10.28 -0.06 10.60
N MET A 106 9.45 0.87 11.09
CA MET A 106 8.78 1.86 10.24
C MET A 106 9.79 2.67 9.42
N ASP A 107 10.87 3.15 10.03
CA ASP A 107 11.93 3.89 9.30
C ASP A 107 12.53 3.06 8.15
N THR A 108 12.68 1.76 8.38
CA THR A 108 13.21 0.83 7.37
C THR A 108 12.23 0.65 6.23
N ILE A 109 10.93 0.49 6.53
CA ILE A 109 9.87 0.41 5.52
C ILE A 109 9.84 1.70 4.71
N LEU A 110 9.79 2.86 5.35
CA LEU A 110 9.74 4.16 4.66
C LEU A 110 10.96 4.40 3.77
N ALA A 111 12.14 3.90 4.15
CA ALA A 111 13.34 3.98 3.30
C ALA A 111 13.19 3.23 1.95
N THR A 112 12.29 2.25 1.85
CA THR A 112 12.03 1.50 0.61
C THR A 112 11.05 2.18 -0.34
N GLN A 113 10.35 3.23 0.11
CA GLN A 113 9.25 3.88 -0.62
C GLN A 113 9.61 4.22 -2.07
N LYS A 114 10.75 4.92 -2.25
CA LYS A 114 11.20 5.38 -3.57
C LYS A 114 11.41 4.21 -4.53
N ASN A 115 12.00 3.11 -4.05
CA ASN A 115 12.26 1.93 -4.87
C ASN A 115 10.95 1.29 -5.34
N VAL A 116 10.00 1.07 -4.43
CA VAL A 116 8.72 0.43 -4.74
C VAL A 116 7.90 1.28 -5.73
N ILE A 117 7.83 2.59 -5.51
CA ILE A 117 7.14 3.52 -6.44
C ILE A 117 7.80 3.48 -7.82
N THR A 118 9.13 3.48 -7.88
CA THR A 118 9.88 3.46 -9.16
C THR A 118 9.62 2.15 -9.91
N MET A 119 9.61 1.02 -9.21
CA MET A 119 9.31 -0.29 -9.81
C MET A 119 7.89 -0.35 -10.39
N MET A 120 6.90 0.17 -9.66
CA MET A 120 5.52 0.23 -10.11
C MET A 120 5.35 1.12 -11.35
N GLN A 121 5.93 2.32 -11.33
CA GLN A 121 5.90 3.24 -12.49
C GLN A 121 6.56 2.64 -13.72
N ALA A 122 7.74 2.03 -13.56
CA ALA A 122 8.42 1.36 -14.67
C ALA A 122 7.62 0.19 -15.25
N ALA A 123 6.95 -0.58 -14.39
CA ALA A 123 6.07 -1.68 -14.82
C ALA A 123 4.83 -1.16 -15.56
N GLN A 124 4.23 -0.06 -15.08
CA GLN A 124 3.11 0.62 -15.73
C GLN A 124 3.49 1.15 -17.12
N ASP A 125 4.64 1.83 -17.23
CA ASP A 125 5.16 2.36 -18.50
C ASP A 125 5.42 1.23 -19.50
N LYS A 126 6.10 0.16 -19.05
CA LYS A 126 6.36 -1.01 -19.88
C LYS A 126 5.06 -1.65 -20.37
N PHE A 127 4.10 -1.85 -19.46
CA PHE A 127 2.78 -2.40 -19.78
C PHE A 127 2.03 -1.52 -20.79
N ALA A 128 2.09 -0.19 -20.63
CA ALA A 128 1.47 0.75 -21.55
C ALA A 128 2.06 0.67 -22.96
N ILE A 129 3.39 0.67 -23.06
CA ILE A 129 4.10 0.52 -24.34
C ILE A 129 3.77 -0.81 -25.01
N GLU A 130 3.81 -1.92 -24.28
CA GLU A 130 3.60 -3.27 -24.82
C GLU A 130 2.17 -3.52 -25.30
N ASN A 131 1.19 -2.77 -24.80
CA ASN A 131 -0.23 -2.90 -25.14
C ASN A 131 -0.75 -1.71 -25.96
N GLY A 132 0.14 -0.84 -26.45
CA GLY A 132 -0.19 0.26 -27.37
C GLY A 132 -0.98 1.41 -26.73
N PHE A 133 -0.90 1.58 -25.41
CA PHE A 133 -1.50 2.73 -24.72
C PHE A 133 -0.61 3.95 -24.91
N GLN A 134 -1.20 5.09 -25.33
CA GLN A 134 -0.48 6.35 -25.40
C GLN A 134 -0.27 6.87 -23.97
N VAL A 135 0.99 6.93 -23.53
CA VAL A 135 1.37 7.69 -22.34
C VAL A 135 1.45 9.15 -22.80
N GLU A 136 0.41 9.95 -22.53
CA GLU A 136 0.50 11.40 -22.76
C GLU A 136 1.62 11.97 -21.88
N LYS A 137 2.54 12.72 -22.51
CA LYS A 137 3.70 13.34 -21.87
C LYS A 137 3.34 14.63 -21.15
#